data_AF-A0A351DT62-F1
#
_entry.id   AF-A0A351DT62-F1
#
_cell.length_a   1.000
_cell.length_b   1.000
_cell.length_c   1.000
_cell.angle_alpha   90.00
_cell.angle_beta   90.00
_cell.angle_gamma   90.00
#
_symmetry.space_group_name_H-M   'P 1'
#
loop_
_entity.id
_entity.type
_entity.pdbx_description
1 polymer ?
#
loop_
_entity_poly.entity_id
_entity_poly.type
_entity_poly.pdbx_seq_one_letter_code
_entity_poly.pdbx_strand_id
1 'polypeptide(L)'
;MRLFLHSLVAFAMLSNSASGWGQSTTVTFQVDMNQLSEPATYGAVFLNASFTGWCGGCDPMTDADNDGIWTLTKTLDPGTYEYKFTIDGWNAQEWFSEGEACTSTIDGFTNRTVTVAGVPLELAPECFSECGLCQGAVTGCTYTIAANYDPMATIDDNSCTFDGNVSTGCPSDLNGDGTVSTADLLEFLISFGQVC
;
A
#
# COMPACT_ATOMS: atom_id res chain seq x y z
N MET A 1 -29.57 46.10 43.75
CA MET A 1 -28.21 45.60 43.44
C MET A 1 -28.22 44.08 43.59
N ARG A 2 -27.64 43.40 42.58
CA ARG A 2 -27.45 41.94 42.42
C ARG A 2 -28.59 41.14 41.78
N LEU A 3 -28.54 41.16 40.44
CA LEU A 3 -28.84 40.03 39.56
C LEU A 3 -28.22 38.73 40.10
N PHE A 4 -28.95 37.61 40.01
CA PHE A 4 -28.35 36.28 39.78
C PHE A 4 -29.28 35.47 38.88
N LEU A 5 -29.03 35.59 37.58
CA LEU A 5 -29.52 34.67 36.55
C LEU A 5 -28.66 33.40 36.64
N HIS A 6 -29.18 32.31 37.20
CA HIS A 6 -28.49 31.01 37.14
C HIS A 6 -28.74 30.41 35.76
N SER A 7 -27.79 30.67 34.86
CA SER A 7 -27.70 30.03 33.55
C SER A 7 -27.53 28.53 33.76
N LEU A 8 -28.60 27.76 33.50
CA LEU A 8 -28.52 26.32 33.29
C LEU A 8 -27.79 26.09 31.96
N VAL A 9 -26.48 25.89 32.04
CA VAL A 9 -25.71 25.31 30.93
C VAL A 9 -26.17 23.86 30.79
N ALA A 10 -27.02 23.60 29.79
CA ALA A 10 -27.32 22.25 29.36
C ALA A 10 -26.05 21.65 28.77
N PHE A 11 -25.38 20.80 29.54
CA PHE A 11 -24.27 19.99 29.05
C PHE A 11 -24.87 18.92 28.14
N ALA A 12 -24.85 19.18 26.83
CA ALA A 12 -25.17 18.16 25.84
C ALA A 12 -24.16 17.03 26.01
N MET A 13 -24.61 15.91 26.56
CA MET A 13 -23.94 14.63 26.39
C MET A 13 -23.99 14.33 24.90
N LEU A 14 -22.97 14.76 24.16
CA LEU A 14 -22.68 14.17 22.86
C LEU A 14 -22.33 12.72 23.17
N SER A 15 -23.33 11.84 23.06
CA SER A 15 -23.08 10.42 22.90
C SER A 15 -22.12 10.31 21.72
N ASN A 16 -20.87 9.97 21.99
CA ASN A 16 -19.93 9.57 20.96
C ASN A 16 -20.41 8.21 20.46
N SER A 17 -21.48 8.22 19.67
CA SER A 17 -21.82 7.10 18.84
C SER A 17 -20.67 7.00 17.86
N ALA A 18 -19.72 6.10 18.15
CA ALA A 18 -18.82 5.56 17.15
C ALA A 18 -19.70 4.86 16.11
N SER A 19 -20.28 5.66 15.22
CA SER A 19 -20.90 5.12 14.04
C SER A 19 -19.75 4.58 13.20
N GLY A 20 -19.66 3.27 13.08
CA GLY A 20 -18.70 2.58 12.24
C GLY A 20 -19.03 2.78 10.77
N TRP A 21 -18.86 4.01 10.27
CA TRP A 21 -18.74 4.27 8.85
C TRP A 21 -17.30 3.95 8.54
N GLY A 22 -17.04 2.79 7.93
CA GLY A 22 -15.67 2.47 7.55
C GLY A 22 -15.12 3.63 6.72
N GLN A 23 -13.97 4.13 7.14
CA GLN A 23 -13.37 5.32 6.56
C GLN A 23 -12.64 4.94 5.27
N SER A 24 -12.63 5.84 4.29
CA SER A 24 -11.77 5.67 3.11
C SER A 24 -10.31 5.53 3.55
N THR A 25 -9.57 4.69 2.85
CA THR A 25 -8.20 4.35 3.21
C THR A 25 -7.33 4.15 1.97
N THR A 26 -6.02 4.17 2.15
CA THR A 26 -5.07 3.93 1.06
C THR A 26 -4.94 2.44 0.78
N VAL A 27 -5.03 2.08 -0.49
CA VAL A 27 -4.80 0.73 -0.98
C VAL A 27 -3.73 0.82 -2.05
N THR A 28 -2.61 0.14 -1.85
CA THR A 28 -1.53 0.07 -2.82
C THR A 28 -1.63 -1.23 -3.58
N PHE A 29 -1.79 -1.10 -4.89
CA PHE A 29 -1.83 -2.19 -5.85
C PHE A 29 -0.42 -2.37 -6.41
N GLN A 30 0.02 -3.62 -6.47
CA GLN A 30 1.34 -4.00 -6.96
C GLN A 30 1.21 -5.21 -7.89
N VAL A 31 2.03 -5.26 -8.95
CA VAL A 31 2.13 -6.42 -9.84
C VAL A 31 3.57 -6.61 -10.29
N ASP A 32 4.06 -7.84 -10.18
CA ASP A 32 5.38 -8.23 -10.67
C ASP A 32 5.28 -8.65 -12.15
N MET A 33 6.01 -7.93 -13.00
CA MET A 33 6.03 -8.14 -14.46
C MET A 33 7.28 -8.88 -14.94
N ASN A 34 8.20 -9.27 -14.05
CA ASN A 34 9.51 -9.83 -14.40
C ASN A 34 9.44 -11.19 -15.10
N GLN A 35 8.31 -11.91 -14.99
CA GLN A 35 8.11 -13.22 -15.61
C GLN A 35 7.22 -13.20 -16.84
N LEU A 36 6.91 -12.00 -17.36
CA LEU A 36 6.18 -11.88 -18.61
C LEU A 36 7.02 -12.51 -19.73
N SER A 37 6.67 -13.74 -20.12
CA SER A 37 7.46 -14.57 -21.05
C SER A 37 7.28 -14.21 -22.52
N GLU A 38 6.37 -13.29 -22.85
CA GLU A 38 6.15 -12.82 -24.20
C GLU A 38 6.81 -11.46 -24.42
N PRO A 39 7.60 -11.28 -25.51
CA PRO A 39 8.35 -10.06 -25.76
C PRO A 39 7.41 -9.01 -26.35
N ALA A 40 6.60 -8.39 -25.51
CA ALA A 40 6.16 -7.05 -25.80
C ALA A 40 7.11 -6.11 -25.07
N THR A 41 7.93 -5.36 -25.81
CA THR A 41 8.25 -4.02 -25.31
C THR A 41 6.92 -3.34 -25.08
N TYR A 42 6.47 -3.29 -23.83
CA TYR A 42 5.24 -2.62 -23.45
C TYR A 42 5.56 -1.22 -22.97
N GLY A 43 4.65 -0.29 -23.23
CA GLY A 43 4.84 1.12 -22.87
C GLY A 43 4.54 1.38 -21.40
N ALA A 44 3.41 0.86 -20.91
CA ALA A 44 2.99 1.05 -19.53
C ALA A 44 2.04 -0.05 -19.02
N VAL A 45 2.05 -0.24 -17.70
CA VAL A 45 1.10 -1.08 -16.96
C VAL A 45 0.00 -0.20 -16.37
N PHE A 46 -1.23 -0.68 -16.38
CA PHE A 46 -2.40 0.05 -15.90
C PHE A 46 -3.22 -0.79 -14.92
N LEU A 47 -3.80 -0.12 -13.92
CA LEU A 47 -4.83 -0.69 -13.06
C LEU A 47 -6.21 -0.44 -13.68
N ASN A 48 -6.95 -1.50 -13.96
CA ASN A 48 -8.33 -1.41 -14.43
C ASN A 48 -9.25 -2.03 -13.39
N ALA A 49 -10.22 -1.27 -12.88
CA ALA A 49 -11.02 -1.72 -11.76
C ALA A 49 -12.50 -1.28 -11.84
N SER A 50 -13.34 -1.94 -11.06
CA SER A 50 -14.76 -1.62 -10.97
C SER A 50 -15.02 -0.20 -10.45
N PHE A 51 -14.18 0.31 -9.56
CA PHE A 51 -14.30 1.67 -9.00
C PHE A 51 -13.93 2.79 -9.98
N THR A 52 -13.24 2.47 -11.08
CA THR A 52 -12.97 3.41 -12.19
C THR A 52 -13.75 3.08 -13.46
N GLY A 53 -14.69 2.13 -13.38
CA GLY A 53 -15.50 1.72 -14.52
C GLY A 53 -14.68 1.09 -15.65
N TRP A 54 -13.60 0.36 -15.33
CA TRP A 54 -12.75 -0.34 -16.29
C TRP A 54 -12.12 0.57 -17.37
N CYS A 55 -11.76 1.79 -16.97
CA CYS A 55 -11.12 2.76 -17.87
C CYS A 55 -9.66 2.38 -18.19
N GLY A 56 -9.43 1.88 -19.40
CA GLY A 56 -8.14 1.33 -19.85
C GLY A 56 -6.92 2.17 -19.50
N GLY A 57 -6.98 3.48 -19.74
CA GLY A 57 -5.83 4.38 -19.60
C GLY A 57 -5.89 5.36 -18.42
N CYS A 58 -6.87 5.25 -17.52
CA CYS A 58 -7.07 6.27 -16.48
C CYS A 58 -6.06 6.16 -15.34
N ASP A 59 -5.57 4.96 -15.07
CA ASP A 59 -4.78 4.64 -13.87
C ASP A 59 -3.45 3.97 -14.27
N PRO A 60 -2.50 4.72 -14.86
CA PRO A 60 -1.16 4.21 -15.14
C PRO A 60 -0.42 3.92 -13.83
N MET A 61 0.27 2.79 -13.79
CA MET A 61 1.14 2.40 -12.68
C MET A 61 2.57 2.88 -12.94
N THR A 62 3.40 2.87 -11.91
CA THR A 62 4.81 3.28 -12.00
C THR A 62 5.74 2.21 -11.46
N ASP A 63 6.85 2.00 -12.15
CA ASP A 63 8.02 1.25 -11.69
C ASP A 63 9.16 2.27 -11.48
N ALA A 64 9.25 2.83 -10.28
CA ALA A 64 10.07 4.02 -10.02
C ALA A 64 11.54 3.68 -9.70
N ASP A 65 11.77 2.49 -9.15
CA ASP A 65 13.07 1.92 -8.81
C ASP A 65 13.61 0.98 -9.89
N ASN A 66 12.81 0.69 -10.93
CA ASN A 66 13.16 -0.19 -12.06
C ASN A 66 13.44 -1.63 -11.61
N ASP A 67 12.66 -2.13 -10.66
CA ASP A 67 12.75 -3.52 -10.19
C ASP A 67 11.76 -4.46 -10.92
N GLY A 68 10.93 -3.91 -11.81
CA GLY A 68 9.91 -4.64 -12.57
C GLY A 68 8.60 -4.86 -11.81
N ILE A 69 8.46 -4.32 -10.59
CA ILE A 69 7.24 -4.30 -9.79
C ILE A 69 6.55 -2.95 -9.99
N TRP A 70 5.38 -3.01 -10.62
CA TRP A 70 4.61 -1.82 -10.93
C TRP A 70 3.64 -1.52 -9.78
N THR A 71 3.63 -0.26 -9.33
CA THR A 71 2.89 0.17 -8.14
C THR A 71 1.93 1.32 -8.43
N LEU A 72 0.76 1.31 -7.79
CA LEU A 72 -0.18 2.44 -7.75
C LEU A 72 -1.00 2.44 -6.46
N THR A 73 -1.04 3.58 -5.77
CA THR A 73 -1.87 3.77 -4.56
C THR A 73 -3.18 4.50 -4.89
N LYS A 74 -4.30 3.98 -4.39
CA LYS A 74 -5.64 4.57 -4.48
C LYS A 74 -6.25 4.79 -3.11
N THR A 75 -7.05 5.84 -2.95
CA THR A 75 -7.91 6.01 -1.77
C THR A 75 -9.27 5.41 -2.07
N LEU A 76 -9.65 4.37 -1.33
CA LEU A 76 -10.89 3.61 -1.54
C LEU A 76 -11.72 3.55 -0.26
N ASP A 77 -13.03 3.57 -0.42
CA ASP A 77 -13.97 3.27 0.66
C ASP A 77 -13.93 1.77 1.02
N PRO A 78 -14.37 1.38 2.22
CA PRO A 78 -14.53 -0.03 2.53
C PRO A 78 -15.52 -0.69 1.57
N GLY A 79 -15.13 -1.83 1.03
CA GLY A 79 -15.88 -2.50 -0.03
C GLY A 79 -15.11 -3.68 -0.60
N THR A 80 -15.75 -4.39 -1.52
CA THR A 80 -15.07 -5.40 -2.34
C THR A 80 -15.03 -4.90 -3.78
N TYR A 81 -13.85 -4.93 -4.38
CA TYR A 81 -13.60 -4.42 -5.72
C TYR A 81 -12.99 -5.50 -6.60
N GLU A 82 -13.41 -5.53 -7.85
CA GLU A 82 -12.74 -6.30 -8.90
C GLU A 82 -11.74 -5.41 -9.62
N TYR A 83 -10.62 -6.01 -10.02
CA TYR A 83 -9.60 -5.33 -10.79
C TYR A 83 -8.81 -6.29 -11.69
N LYS A 84 -8.07 -5.70 -12.62
CA LYS A 84 -7.09 -6.35 -13.49
C LYS A 84 -5.91 -5.42 -13.70
N PHE A 85 -4.74 -6.02 -13.85
CA PHE A 85 -3.61 -5.35 -14.47
C PHE A 85 -3.68 -5.52 -15.99
N THR A 86 -3.36 -4.46 -16.71
CA THR A 86 -3.37 -4.46 -18.17
C THR A 86 -2.13 -3.78 -18.72
N ILE A 87 -1.84 -4.08 -19.97
CA ILE A 87 -0.69 -3.56 -20.70
C ILE A 87 -1.20 -2.65 -21.81
N ASP A 88 -0.66 -1.43 -21.87
CA ASP A 88 -1.03 -0.39 -22.85
C ASP A 88 -2.56 -0.19 -22.93
N GLY A 89 -3.19 -0.07 -21.77
CA GLY A 89 -4.61 0.16 -21.56
C GLY A 89 -5.45 -1.10 -21.62
N TRP A 90 -5.51 -1.75 -22.78
CA TRP A 90 -6.21 -3.03 -23.01
C TRP A 90 -5.58 -3.87 -24.14
N ASN A 91 -4.38 -3.50 -24.61
CA ASN A 91 -3.72 -4.23 -25.71
C ASN A 91 -3.35 -5.65 -25.27
N ALA A 92 -2.97 -5.82 -24.02
CA ALA A 92 -2.96 -7.11 -23.34
C ALA A 92 -3.53 -6.97 -21.93
N GLN A 93 -3.96 -8.10 -21.37
CA GLN A 93 -4.61 -8.17 -20.07
C GLN A 93 -4.26 -9.49 -19.39
N GLU A 94 -4.50 -9.55 -18.09
CA GLU A 94 -4.40 -10.80 -17.36
C GLU A 94 -5.46 -11.82 -17.79
N TRP A 95 -5.12 -13.10 -17.65
CA TRP A 95 -6.03 -14.22 -17.89
C TRP A 95 -6.00 -15.17 -16.69
N PHE A 96 -7.19 -15.49 -16.18
CA PHE A 96 -7.38 -16.37 -15.03
C PHE A 96 -8.42 -17.44 -15.36
N SER A 97 -8.26 -18.60 -14.73
CA SER A 97 -9.29 -19.63 -14.70
C SER A 97 -10.30 -19.31 -13.59
N GLU A 98 -11.57 -19.66 -13.79
CA GLU A 98 -12.59 -19.53 -12.75
C GLU A 98 -12.23 -20.34 -11.49
N GLY A 99 -12.41 -19.74 -10.32
CA GLY A 99 -12.17 -20.36 -9.03
C GLY A 99 -10.75 -20.25 -8.48
N GLU A 100 -9.86 -19.50 -9.16
CA GLU A 100 -8.55 -19.18 -8.61
C GLU A 100 -8.64 -18.29 -7.37
N ALA A 101 -7.73 -18.49 -6.41
CA ALA A 101 -7.87 -18.00 -5.02
C ALA A 101 -7.97 -16.47 -4.87
N CYS A 102 -7.33 -15.71 -5.75
CA CYS A 102 -7.33 -14.24 -5.74
C CYS A 102 -8.44 -13.63 -6.61
N THR A 103 -9.31 -14.45 -7.20
CA THR A 103 -10.27 -14.01 -8.22
C THR A 103 -11.72 -14.14 -7.80
N SER A 104 -12.58 -13.35 -8.44
CA SER A 104 -14.02 -13.57 -8.49
C SER A 104 -14.47 -13.66 -9.94
N THR A 105 -15.51 -14.45 -10.20
CA THR A 105 -16.16 -14.52 -11.51
C THR A 105 -17.51 -13.83 -11.44
N ILE A 106 -17.62 -12.66 -12.09
CA ILE A 106 -18.84 -11.86 -12.15
C ILE A 106 -19.17 -11.60 -13.61
N ASP A 107 -20.41 -11.85 -14.01
CA ASP A 107 -20.91 -11.69 -15.38
C ASP A 107 -20.06 -12.42 -16.45
N GLY A 108 -19.41 -13.53 -16.07
CA GLY A 108 -18.56 -14.33 -16.95
C GLY A 108 -17.12 -13.84 -17.10
N PHE A 109 -16.72 -12.82 -16.33
CA PHE A 109 -15.34 -12.34 -16.28
C PHE A 109 -14.69 -12.76 -14.97
N THR A 110 -13.56 -13.45 -15.06
CA THR A 110 -12.72 -13.77 -13.90
C THR A 110 -11.66 -12.68 -13.74
N ASN A 111 -11.77 -11.91 -12.67
CA ASN A 111 -10.91 -10.77 -12.33
C ASN A 111 -10.32 -10.95 -10.93
N ARG A 112 -9.21 -10.27 -10.64
CA ARG A 112 -8.69 -10.20 -9.27
C ARG A 112 -9.70 -9.50 -8.36
N THR A 113 -9.72 -9.86 -7.08
CA THR A 113 -10.64 -9.29 -6.09
C THR A 113 -9.89 -8.83 -4.86
N VAL A 114 -10.25 -7.65 -4.35
CA VAL A 114 -9.73 -7.10 -3.09
C VAL A 114 -10.87 -6.68 -2.17
N THR A 115 -10.74 -6.96 -0.87
CA THR A 115 -11.64 -6.44 0.17
C THR A 115 -10.92 -5.39 1.00
N VAL A 116 -11.47 -4.17 1.00
CA VAL A 116 -10.97 -3.02 1.74
C VAL A 116 -11.75 -2.91 3.05
N ALA A 117 -11.04 -2.96 4.19
CA ALA A 117 -11.65 -2.96 5.53
C ALA A 117 -11.60 -1.59 6.24
N GLY A 118 -11.29 -0.51 5.51
CA GLY A 118 -11.16 0.84 6.06
C GLY A 118 -9.87 1.10 6.86
N VAL A 119 -8.86 0.26 6.66
CA VAL A 119 -7.49 0.44 7.16
C VAL A 119 -6.51 0.36 5.98
N PRO A 120 -5.34 1.03 6.04
CA PRO A 120 -4.38 1.00 4.95
C PRO A 120 -4.02 -0.44 4.59
N LEU A 121 -3.98 -0.73 3.29
CA LEU A 121 -3.72 -2.05 2.75
C LEU A 121 -2.67 -1.98 1.65
N GLU A 122 -1.57 -2.68 1.85
CA GLU A 122 -0.55 -2.92 0.83
C GLU A 122 -0.78 -4.33 0.29
N LEU A 123 -1.13 -4.46 -0.99
CA LEU A 123 -1.28 -5.77 -1.63
C LEU A 123 0.09 -6.33 -1.99
N ALA A 124 0.25 -7.65 -1.89
CA ALA A 124 1.47 -8.31 -2.34
C ALA A 124 1.69 -8.08 -3.86
N PRO A 125 2.94 -7.98 -4.31
CA PRO A 125 3.27 -7.89 -5.74
C PRO A 125 3.14 -9.28 -6.38
N GLU A 126 1.91 -9.71 -6.59
CA GLU A 126 1.62 -10.98 -7.27
C GLU A 126 2.07 -10.95 -8.73
N CYS A 127 2.39 -12.12 -9.27
CA CYS A 127 2.84 -12.26 -10.66
C CYS A 127 1.71 -11.91 -11.62
N PHE A 128 2.04 -11.25 -12.73
CA PHE A 128 1.07 -10.97 -13.77
C PHE A 128 0.36 -12.25 -14.26
N SER A 129 -0.98 -12.27 -14.21
CA SER A 129 -1.82 -13.45 -14.50
C SER A 129 -1.66 -14.65 -13.55
N GLU A 130 -1.19 -14.44 -12.32
CA GLU A 130 -1.16 -15.48 -11.28
C GLU A 130 -1.66 -14.96 -9.93
N CYS A 131 -2.29 -15.83 -9.13
CA CYS A 131 -2.77 -15.53 -7.77
C CYS A 131 -1.71 -15.70 -6.67
N GLY A 132 -0.45 -15.50 -7.02
CA GLY A 132 0.68 -15.70 -6.13
C GLY A 132 1.91 -14.95 -6.64
N LEU A 133 2.96 -14.94 -5.84
CA LEU A 133 4.23 -14.33 -6.23
C LEU A 133 4.84 -15.06 -7.42
N CYS A 134 5.59 -14.33 -8.24
CA CYS A 134 6.32 -14.91 -9.37
C CYS A 134 7.28 -16.03 -8.93
N GLN A 135 7.54 -17.01 -9.81
CA GLN A 135 8.40 -18.15 -9.45
C GLN A 135 9.82 -17.72 -9.04
N GLY A 136 10.27 -18.15 -7.86
CA GLY A 136 11.59 -17.76 -7.37
C GLY A 136 11.62 -16.41 -6.67
N ALA A 137 10.47 -15.76 -6.48
CA ALA A 137 10.32 -14.74 -5.46
C ALA A 137 10.66 -15.34 -4.08
N VAL A 138 11.52 -14.64 -3.35
CA VAL A 138 11.90 -15.00 -1.98
C VAL A 138 11.43 -13.87 -1.07
N THR A 139 10.52 -14.20 -0.16
CA THR A 139 10.00 -13.26 0.84
C THR A 139 10.92 -13.24 2.06
N GLY A 140 11.21 -12.05 2.56
CA GLY A 140 11.96 -11.87 3.79
C GLY A 140 12.34 -10.41 3.97
N CYS A 141 13.10 -10.11 5.01
CA CYS A 141 13.56 -8.74 5.21
C CYS A 141 14.60 -8.33 4.16
N THR A 142 14.32 -7.32 3.35
CA THR A 142 15.22 -6.84 2.29
C THR A 142 16.21 -5.76 2.78
N TYR A 143 16.02 -5.27 4.00
CA TYR A 143 16.82 -4.19 4.57
C TYR A 143 18.12 -4.73 5.18
N THR A 144 19.26 -4.38 4.58
CA THR A 144 20.62 -4.83 4.98
C THR A 144 21.00 -4.51 6.43
N ILE A 145 20.31 -3.55 7.03
CA ILE A 145 20.50 -3.09 8.42
C ILE A 145 19.61 -3.82 9.43
N ALA A 146 18.68 -4.68 8.99
CA ALA A 146 17.85 -5.47 9.88
C ALA A 146 18.61 -6.66 10.46
N ALA A 147 18.31 -7.01 11.72
CA ALA A 147 18.91 -8.16 12.39
C ALA A 147 18.55 -9.50 11.72
N ASN A 148 17.44 -9.54 11.00
CA ASN A 148 16.96 -10.68 10.20
C ASN A 148 17.02 -10.41 8.68
N TYR A 149 17.92 -9.53 8.23
CA TYR A 149 18.18 -9.33 6.79
C TYR A 149 18.43 -10.66 6.07
N ASP A 150 17.71 -10.91 4.99
CA ASP A 150 17.94 -12.03 4.10
C ASP A 150 18.47 -11.54 2.74
N PRO A 151 19.74 -11.82 2.38
CA PRO A 151 20.30 -11.39 1.10
C PRO A 151 19.66 -12.07 -0.11
N MET A 152 18.88 -13.13 0.08
CA MET A 152 18.12 -13.77 -0.98
C MET A 152 16.71 -13.21 -1.12
N ALA A 153 16.21 -12.45 -0.14
CA ALA A 153 14.88 -11.85 -0.23
C ALA A 153 14.82 -10.83 -1.36
N THR A 154 13.85 -11.01 -2.25
CA THR A 154 13.54 -10.11 -3.36
C THR A 154 12.29 -9.27 -3.09
N ILE A 155 11.51 -9.64 -2.07
CA ILE A 155 10.27 -8.97 -1.68
C ILE A 155 10.26 -8.82 -0.16
N ASP A 156 10.06 -7.59 0.32
CA ASP A 156 9.89 -7.34 1.75
C ASP A 156 8.55 -7.88 2.23
N ASP A 157 8.57 -8.79 3.22
CA ASP A 157 7.38 -9.36 3.84
C ASP A 157 7.00 -8.67 5.14
N ASN A 158 7.55 -7.47 5.37
CA ASN A 158 7.43 -6.71 6.60
C ASN A 158 7.85 -7.47 7.87
N SER A 159 8.67 -8.53 7.73
CA SER A 159 9.18 -9.28 8.88
C SER A 159 10.41 -8.65 9.54
N CYS A 160 10.95 -7.56 8.99
CA CYS A 160 12.18 -6.93 9.47
C CYS A 160 12.15 -6.62 10.97
N THR A 161 13.17 -7.11 11.67
CA THR A 161 13.46 -6.82 13.07
C THR A 161 14.71 -5.96 13.12
N PHE A 162 14.57 -4.76 13.66
CA PHE A 162 15.70 -3.88 13.94
C PHE A 162 15.94 -3.96 15.45
N ASP A 163 17.11 -4.43 15.88
CA ASP A 163 17.43 -4.45 17.29
C ASP A 163 17.41 -3.00 17.82
N GLY A 164 16.65 -2.74 18.89
CA GLY A 164 16.55 -1.42 19.52
C GLY A 164 17.83 -0.93 20.22
N ASN A 165 18.98 -1.51 19.87
CA ASN A 165 20.31 -1.12 20.31
C ASN A 165 21.23 -0.97 19.10
N VAL A 166 20.76 -0.24 18.09
CA VAL A 166 21.61 0.21 17.01
C VAL A 166 21.55 1.73 16.98
N SER A 167 22.40 2.35 17.82
CA SER A 167 22.86 3.75 17.69
C SER A 167 23.54 4.05 16.31
N THR A 168 23.37 3.17 15.33
CA THR A 168 23.90 3.20 13.96
C THR A 168 22.90 2.63 12.93
N GLY A 169 21.61 2.43 13.30
CA GLY A 169 20.68 1.57 12.56
C GLY A 169 19.70 2.31 11.65
N CYS A 170 19.30 3.52 12.00
CA CYS A 170 18.49 4.37 11.14
C CYS A 170 19.24 5.70 10.97
N PRO A 171 19.72 6.06 9.76
CA PRO A 171 20.37 7.36 9.53
C PRO A 171 19.49 8.57 9.89
N SER A 172 18.19 8.34 10.07
CA SER A 172 17.18 9.34 10.44
C SER A 172 16.69 9.24 11.89
N ASP A 173 17.24 8.32 12.70
CA ASP A 173 17.14 8.39 14.17
C ASP A 173 18.24 9.34 14.65
N LEU A 174 17.87 10.61 14.81
CA LEU A 174 18.83 11.68 15.10
C LEU A 174 19.13 11.77 16.59
N ASN A 175 18.19 11.34 17.43
CA ASN A 175 18.29 11.47 18.88
C ASN A 175 18.86 10.20 19.55
N GLY A 176 18.99 9.09 18.79
CA GLY A 176 19.54 7.82 19.22
C GLY A 176 18.60 7.02 20.12
N ASP A 177 17.29 7.24 20.05
CA ASP A 177 16.30 6.56 20.90
C ASP A 177 15.85 5.19 20.35
N GLY A 178 16.35 4.82 19.17
CA GLY A 178 16.06 3.54 18.53
C GLY A 178 14.77 3.56 17.70
N THR A 179 14.15 4.71 17.48
CA THR A 179 12.98 4.87 16.61
C THR A 179 13.16 6.05 15.64
N VAL A 180 12.46 6.03 14.50
CA VAL A 180 12.31 7.22 13.66
C VAL A 180 10.92 7.77 13.90
N SER A 181 10.86 8.90 14.60
CA SER A 181 9.62 9.49 15.11
C SER A 181 9.55 10.99 14.83
N THR A 182 8.47 11.62 15.31
CA THR A 182 8.38 13.09 15.27
C THR A 182 9.46 13.75 16.13
N ALA A 183 10.05 13.05 17.11
CA ALA A 183 11.16 13.58 17.89
C ALA A 183 12.41 13.79 17.02
N ASP A 184 12.72 12.83 16.14
CA ASP A 184 13.83 12.92 15.19
C ASP A 184 13.59 13.99 14.13
N LEU A 185 12.36 14.07 13.63
CA LEU A 185 11.98 15.15 12.71
C LEU A 185 12.17 16.52 13.37
N LEU A 186 11.82 16.66 14.65
CA LEU A 186 12.04 17.90 15.39
C LEU A 186 13.53 18.24 15.54
N GLU A 187 14.39 17.25 15.77
CA GLU A 187 15.84 17.45 15.84
C GLU A 187 16.45 17.84 14.48
N PHE A 188 15.98 17.23 13.40
CA PHE A 188 16.34 17.65 12.05
C PHE A 188 15.96 19.12 11.83
N LEU A 189 14.72 19.50 12.15
CA LEU A 189 14.23 20.86 11.93
C LEU A 189 14.92 21.92 12.80
N ILE A 190 15.46 21.54 13.96
CA ILE A 190 16.28 22.43 14.80
C ILE A 190 17.63 22.73 14.13
N SER A 191 18.24 21.74 13.49
CA SER A 191 19.55 21.87 12.83
C SER A 191 19.47 22.33 11.37
N PHE A 192 18.30 22.24 10.74
CA PHE A 192 18.08 22.62 9.35
C PHE A 192 18.40 24.10 9.10
N GLY A 193 19.36 24.36 8.22
CA GLY A 193 19.79 25.72 7.85
C GLY A 193 20.77 26.37 8.83
N GLN A 194 21.29 25.64 9.82
CA GLN A 194 22.45 26.09 10.58
C GLN A 194 23.70 26.14 9.67
N VAL A 195 24.55 27.14 9.89
CA VAL A 195 25.81 27.29 9.14
C VAL A 195 26.87 26.43 9.83
N CYS A 196 27.44 25.46 9.10
CA CYS A 196 28.50 24.57 9.54
C CYS A 196 29.90 25.16 9.36
#